data_AF-A0A5C2S9A0-F1
#
_entry.id   AF-A0A5C2S9A0-F1
#
_cell.length_a   1.000
_cell.length_b   1.000
_cell.length_c   1.000
_cell.angle_alpha   90.00
_cell.angle_beta   90.00
_cell.angle_gamma   90.00
#
_symmetry.space_group_name_H-M   'P 1'
#
loop_
_entity.id
_entity.type
_entity.pdbx_description
1 polymer ?
#
loop_
_entity_poly.entity_id
_entity_poly.type
_entity_poly.pdbx_seq_one_letter_code
_entity_poly.pdbx_strand_id
1 'polypeptide(L)'
;MAFKTLASFVSVLAALQVANGALVRRVTCADGSVTSNAACCALFPVIQDLQTNLFDGGECGEEVHESLRLTFHDAIGISPAIAARGQFGGGGADGSIALFEDIETNFHANLGVDEIIDEQRPFVQRSNLTTADFIQLAGAIGVSNCPGAPRLAVFIGRPDATQPAPDLTVPEPFDTVDSILQRFEDAGGFTAAEVVALLASHTVAAADHVDPSIPGTPFDSTPELFDTQFFIETQLRGTLFPGTGGNQGEVESPLGGEIRLQSDSELARDSRTACEWQSFVNNQAKLQSAFAAAFRKMTILGHDEGSLVDCSDVVPTPPAPASNAHLPAGLTHNDIEQACASTPFPTLPTDPGPVTTVAPV
;
A
#
# COMPACT_ATOMS: atom_id res chain seq x y z
N MET A 1 -2.73 -71.58 -27.34
CA MET A 1 -2.80 -71.06 -25.95
C MET A 1 -1.43 -70.51 -25.59
N ALA A 2 -1.27 -69.18 -25.56
CA ALA A 2 -0.27 -68.43 -24.79
C ALA A 2 -0.08 -67.03 -25.42
N PHE A 3 -0.78 -66.04 -24.88
CA PHE A 3 -0.37 -64.63 -24.93
C PHE A 3 -0.74 -64.04 -23.57
N LYS A 4 0.20 -64.06 -22.63
CA LYS A 4 0.14 -63.29 -21.39
C LYS A 4 1.56 -62.94 -20.94
N THR A 5 1.63 -61.79 -20.29
CA THR A 5 2.72 -61.22 -19.48
C THR A 5 3.94 -60.68 -20.23
N LEU A 6 3.79 -59.46 -20.76
CA LEU A 6 4.88 -58.49 -20.83
C LEU A 6 4.76 -57.55 -19.61
N ALA A 7 5.50 -57.83 -18.54
CA ALA A 7 5.60 -56.93 -17.39
C ALA A 7 6.87 -57.24 -16.57
N SER A 8 7.92 -56.45 -16.75
CA SER A 8 8.86 -56.00 -15.70
C SER A 8 10.09 -55.37 -16.33
N PHE A 9 10.67 -54.40 -15.62
CA PHE A 9 11.85 -53.58 -15.94
C PHE A 9 11.58 -52.16 -16.45
N VAL A 10 10.76 -51.40 -15.72
CA VAL A 10 10.99 -49.94 -15.52
C VAL A 10 10.59 -49.59 -14.09
N SER A 11 11.46 -49.89 -13.13
CA SER A 11 11.34 -49.40 -11.76
C SER A 11 12.73 -48.97 -11.30
N VAL A 12 12.81 -47.79 -10.67
CA VAL A 12 13.99 -47.14 -10.10
C VAL A 12 14.78 -46.24 -11.07
N LEU A 13 14.18 -45.11 -11.46
CA LEU A 13 14.90 -43.89 -11.89
C LEU A 13 13.93 -42.69 -11.91
N ALA A 14 13.24 -42.44 -10.79
CA ALA A 14 12.40 -41.25 -10.63
C ALA A 14 12.20 -40.92 -9.14
N ALA A 15 13.30 -40.67 -8.42
CA ALA A 15 13.24 -40.13 -7.06
C ALA A 15 14.54 -39.40 -6.70
N LEU A 16 14.95 -38.46 -7.55
CA LEU A 16 15.90 -37.41 -7.18
C LEU A 16 15.33 -36.11 -7.75
N GLN A 17 14.24 -35.62 -7.15
CA GLN A 17 14.01 -34.19 -7.16
C GLN A 17 15.07 -33.60 -6.23
N VAL A 18 16.14 -33.11 -6.83
CA VAL A 18 17.08 -32.22 -6.17
C VAL A 18 16.26 -31.00 -5.78
N ALA A 19 15.85 -30.93 -4.52
CA ALA A 19 15.47 -29.69 -3.91
C ALA A 19 16.71 -28.79 -3.96
N ASN A 20 16.78 -27.91 -4.96
CA ASN A 20 17.61 -26.72 -4.89
C ASN A 20 16.97 -25.79 -3.85
N GLY A 21 17.00 -26.22 -2.58
CA GLY A 21 16.87 -25.29 -1.47
C GLY A 21 18.15 -24.47 -1.51
N ALA A 22 18.08 -23.27 -2.10
CA ALA A 22 19.13 -22.29 -1.90
C ALA A 22 19.37 -22.23 -0.40
N LEU A 23 20.61 -22.48 0.04
CA LEU A 23 21.01 -22.27 1.42
C LEU A 23 20.77 -20.79 1.71
N VAL A 24 19.61 -20.46 2.30
CA VAL A 24 19.35 -19.12 2.79
C VAL A 24 20.41 -18.89 3.86
N ARG A 25 21.37 -18.03 3.56
CA ARG A 25 22.41 -17.63 4.50
C ARG A 25 21.68 -17.15 5.74
N ARG A 26 22.06 -17.64 6.92
CA ARG A 26 21.50 -17.16 8.20
C ARG A 26 22.61 -16.48 8.98
N VAL A 27 22.33 -15.29 9.45
CA VAL A 27 23.17 -14.49 10.33
C VAL A 27 22.43 -14.35 11.65
N THR A 28 23.09 -14.73 12.74
CA THR A 28 22.61 -14.44 14.09
C THR A 28 23.19 -13.11 14.54
N CYS A 29 22.31 -12.15 14.82
CA CYS A 29 22.65 -10.81 15.29
C CYS A 29 23.05 -10.83 16.77
N ALA A 30 23.58 -9.71 17.26
CA ALA A 30 24.10 -9.62 18.63
C ALA A 30 23.02 -9.79 19.72
N ASP A 31 21.77 -9.46 19.39
CA ASP A 31 20.57 -9.62 20.22
C ASP A 31 19.97 -11.04 20.14
N GLY A 32 20.51 -11.92 19.30
CA GLY A 32 20.01 -13.27 19.06
C GLY A 32 18.99 -13.38 17.92
N SER A 33 18.55 -12.27 17.34
CA SER A 33 17.69 -12.25 16.15
C SER A 33 18.39 -12.89 14.94
N VAL A 34 17.62 -13.41 14.00
CA VAL A 34 18.16 -14.10 12.81
C VAL A 34 17.66 -13.44 11.55
N THR A 35 18.57 -13.11 10.64
CA THR A 35 18.29 -12.53 9.33
C THR A 35 19.17 -13.18 8.26
N SER A 36 18.86 -12.92 7.00
CA SER A 36 19.55 -13.41 5.82
C SER A 36 20.85 -12.64 5.52
N ASN A 37 20.94 -11.39 5.99
CA ASN A 37 22.08 -10.51 5.77
C ASN A 37 22.48 -9.75 7.04
N ALA A 38 23.79 -9.73 7.34
CA ALA A 38 24.32 -9.07 8.54
C ALA A 38 24.03 -7.55 8.60
N ALA A 39 23.86 -6.90 7.44
CA ALA A 39 23.49 -5.48 7.40
C ALA A 39 22.10 -5.23 8.01
N CYS A 40 21.18 -6.19 7.92
CA CYS A 40 19.82 -6.07 8.45
C CYS A 40 19.75 -6.20 9.99
N CYS A 41 20.83 -6.65 10.65
CA CYS A 41 20.87 -6.74 12.11
C CYS A 41 20.65 -5.39 12.81
N ALA A 42 21.04 -4.28 12.16
CA ALA A 42 20.86 -2.94 12.70
C ALA A 42 19.38 -2.53 12.76
N LEU A 43 18.49 -3.22 12.02
CA LEU A 43 17.08 -2.88 11.94
C LEU A 43 16.28 -3.37 13.14
N PHE A 44 16.68 -4.47 13.80
CA PHE A 44 15.87 -5.02 14.90
C PHE A 44 15.62 -4.03 16.05
N PRO A 45 16.62 -3.27 16.55
CA PRO A 45 16.37 -2.23 17.55
C PRO A 45 15.48 -1.09 17.02
N VAL A 46 15.63 -0.71 15.75
CA VAL A 46 14.81 0.34 15.12
C VAL A 46 13.36 -0.10 15.01
N ILE A 47 13.11 -1.35 14.59
CA ILE A 47 11.79 -1.95 14.51
C ILE A 47 11.16 -2.04 15.90
N GLN A 48 11.92 -2.42 16.92
CA GLN A 48 11.39 -2.46 18.29
C GLN A 48 10.99 -1.06 18.79
N ASP A 49 11.78 -0.04 18.47
CA ASP A 49 11.51 1.35 18.82
C ASP A 49 10.27 1.88 18.09
N LEU A 50 10.17 1.65 16.77
CA LEU A 50 8.99 1.95 15.95
C LEU A 50 7.73 1.32 16.55
N GLN A 51 7.76 0.00 16.79
CA GLN A 51 6.60 -0.70 17.32
C GLN A 51 6.19 -0.21 18.72
N THR A 52 7.15 0.13 19.58
CA THR A 52 6.84 0.51 20.96
C THR A 52 6.37 1.96 21.06
N ASN A 53 6.97 2.86 20.28
CA ASN A 53 6.88 4.30 20.52
C ASN A 53 6.31 5.12 19.35
N LEU A 54 6.29 4.59 18.11
CA LEU A 54 5.60 5.24 16.99
C LEU A 54 4.24 4.60 16.72
N PHE A 55 4.15 3.27 16.81
CA PHE A 55 2.92 2.52 16.51
C PHE A 55 2.22 1.99 17.77
N ASP A 56 2.35 2.68 18.90
CA ASP A 56 1.60 2.42 20.15
C ASP A 56 1.54 0.96 20.63
N GLY A 57 2.64 0.22 20.47
CA GLY A 57 2.71 -1.20 20.83
C GLY A 57 2.32 -2.16 19.70
N GLY A 58 2.34 -1.68 18.45
CA GLY A 58 2.07 -2.45 17.24
C GLY A 58 0.62 -2.38 16.76
N GLU A 59 -0.02 -1.22 16.94
CA GLU A 59 -1.35 -0.95 16.41
C GLU A 59 -1.29 -0.63 14.90
N CYS A 60 -2.40 -0.84 14.20
CA CYS A 60 -2.63 -0.36 12.83
C CYS A 60 -3.59 0.83 12.94
N GLY A 61 -3.06 1.96 13.42
CA GLY A 61 -3.78 3.21 13.60
C GLY A 61 -3.17 4.34 12.79
N GLU A 62 -3.38 5.58 13.24
CA GLU A 62 -3.04 6.79 12.49
C GLU A 62 -1.59 6.82 12.00
N GLU A 63 -0.60 6.63 12.90
CA GLU A 63 0.81 6.70 12.53
C GLU A 63 1.21 5.62 11.51
N VAL A 64 0.50 4.48 11.46
CA VAL A 64 0.69 3.46 10.43
C VAL A 64 0.13 3.93 9.09
N HIS A 65 -1.08 4.51 9.09
CA HIS A 65 -1.73 5.03 7.89
C HIS A 65 -0.88 6.12 7.25
N GLU A 66 -0.44 7.08 8.06
CA GLU A 66 0.41 8.18 7.61
C GLU A 66 1.79 7.70 7.17
N SER A 67 2.40 6.74 7.89
CA SER A 67 3.68 6.15 7.48
C SER A 67 3.57 5.42 6.14
N LEU A 68 2.47 4.72 5.89
CA LEU A 68 2.19 4.11 4.59
C LEU A 68 2.03 5.17 3.51
N ARG A 69 1.23 6.21 3.75
CA ARG A 69 1.07 7.34 2.82
C ARG A 69 2.43 7.98 2.49
N LEU A 70 3.26 8.23 3.49
CA LEU A 70 4.58 8.85 3.31
C LEU A 70 5.47 8.07 2.34
N THR A 71 5.39 6.74 2.33
CA THR A 71 6.16 5.92 1.37
C THR A 71 5.83 6.24 -0.08
N PHE A 72 4.55 6.50 -0.39
CA PHE A 72 4.10 6.84 -1.74
C PHE A 72 4.51 8.26 -2.10
N HIS A 73 4.28 9.23 -1.21
CA HIS A 73 4.58 10.63 -1.46
C HIS A 73 6.08 10.90 -1.65
N ASP A 74 6.94 10.16 -0.93
CA ASP A 74 8.38 10.11 -1.20
C ASP A 74 8.66 9.47 -2.58
N ALA A 75 8.25 8.21 -2.75
CA ALA A 75 8.68 7.40 -3.87
C ALA A 75 8.19 7.88 -5.26
N ILE A 76 6.98 8.43 -5.33
CA ILE A 76 6.38 8.87 -6.61
C ILE A 76 6.95 10.20 -7.11
N GLY A 77 7.74 10.89 -6.28
CA GLY A 77 8.50 12.11 -6.58
C GLY A 77 9.65 11.90 -7.57
N ILE A 78 9.36 11.29 -8.73
CA ILE A 78 10.32 11.01 -9.81
C ILE A 78 9.64 11.14 -11.17
N SER A 79 10.32 11.71 -12.17
CA SER A 79 9.81 11.85 -13.53
C SER A 79 10.94 11.78 -14.56
N PRO A 80 11.09 10.63 -15.24
CA PRO A 80 11.88 10.49 -16.44
C PRO A 80 11.49 11.49 -17.54
N ALA A 81 10.21 11.84 -17.69
CA ALA A 81 9.75 12.84 -18.66
C ALA A 81 10.27 14.26 -18.37
N ILE A 82 10.33 14.67 -17.10
CA ILE A 82 10.98 15.93 -16.69
C ILE A 82 12.49 15.83 -16.92
N ALA A 83 13.12 14.72 -16.52
CA ALA A 83 14.55 14.49 -16.71
C ALA A 83 14.98 14.57 -18.19
N ALA A 84 14.18 14.03 -19.10
CA ALA A 84 14.42 14.08 -20.54
C ALA A 84 14.42 15.50 -21.12
N ARG A 85 13.87 16.49 -20.41
CA ARG A 85 13.90 17.91 -20.77
C ARG A 85 15.11 18.66 -20.21
N GLY A 86 16.03 17.96 -19.53
CA GLY A 86 17.24 18.53 -18.93
C GLY A 86 17.00 19.21 -17.57
N GLN A 87 15.90 18.90 -16.90
CA GLN A 87 15.57 19.36 -15.54
C GLN A 87 15.72 18.21 -14.55
N PHE A 88 15.91 18.48 -13.26
CA PHE A 88 15.85 17.42 -12.25
C PHE A 88 14.41 16.92 -12.14
N GLY A 89 14.20 15.61 -12.33
CA GLY A 89 12.88 14.99 -12.32
C GLY A 89 12.45 14.47 -10.96
N GLY A 90 13.24 14.66 -9.90
CA GLY A 90 13.06 13.98 -8.63
C GLY A 90 13.81 12.64 -8.57
N GLY A 91 14.12 12.18 -7.36
CA GLY A 91 14.97 11.00 -7.13
C GLY A 91 14.21 9.73 -6.73
N GLY A 92 12.89 9.80 -6.56
CA GLY A 92 12.06 8.65 -6.22
C GLY A 92 12.09 8.38 -4.73
N ALA A 93 12.23 7.12 -4.31
CA ALA A 93 12.27 6.77 -2.90
C ALA A 93 13.64 7.17 -2.30
N ASP A 94 13.89 8.45 -2.06
CA ASP A 94 15.19 8.98 -1.65
C ASP A 94 15.13 9.85 -0.39
N GLY A 95 13.98 9.88 0.28
CA GLY A 95 13.76 10.63 1.50
C GLY A 95 13.62 12.14 1.28
N SER A 96 13.52 12.60 0.03
CA SER A 96 13.50 14.03 -0.29
C SER A 96 12.37 14.77 0.43
N ILE A 97 11.20 14.11 0.55
CA ILE A 97 10.01 14.72 1.18
C ILE A 97 10.25 15.13 2.64
N ALA A 98 11.07 14.39 3.37
CA ALA A 98 11.44 14.70 4.76
C ALA A 98 12.73 15.52 4.87
N LEU A 99 13.67 15.37 3.93
CA LEU A 99 14.93 16.13 3.92
C LEU A 99 14.74 17.57 3.45
N PHE A 100 13.76 17.80 2.59
CA PHE A 100 13.37 19.10 2.03
C PHE A 100 11.91 19.40 2.36
N GLU A 101 11.49 19.08 3.59
CA GLU A 101 10.12 19.27 4.07
C GLU A 101 9.65 20.73 3.92
N ASP A 102 10.56 21.70 4.10
CA ASP A 102 10.30 23.12 3.94
C ASP A 102 9.93 23.54 2.50
N ILE A 103 10.10 22.63 1.54
CA ILE A 103 9.69 22.78 0.15
C ILE A 103 8.55 21.82 -0.18
N GLU A 104 8.76 20.51 0.01
CA GLU A 104 7.88 19.49 -0.54
C GLU A 104 6.53 19.39 0.19
N THR A 105 6.46 19.62 1.49
CA THR A 105 5.19 19.57 2.23
C THR A 105 4.29 20.78 1.97
N ASN A 106 4.83 21.83 1.34
CA ASN A 106 4.06 22.99 0.88
C ASN A 106 3.35 22.76 -0.47
N PHE A 107 3.61 21.65 -1.16
CA PHE A 107 2.87 21.27 -2.36
C PHE A 107 1.46 20.81 -1.99
N HIS A 108 0.46 21.19 -2.79
CA HIS A 108 -0.94 20.91 -2.46
C HIS A 108 -1.24 19.41 -2.32
N ALA A 109 -0.62 18.58 -3.16
CA ALA A 109 -0.75 17.13 -3.08
C ALA A 109 -0.15 16.53 -1.79
N ASN A 110 0.75 17.23 -1.11
CA ASN A 110 1.45 16.76 0.09
C ASN A 110 0.86 17.30 1.41
N LEU A 111 -0.29 17.99 1.38
CA LEU A 111 -0.90 18.51 2.61
C LEU A 111 -1.06 17.40 3.67
N GLY A 112 -0.62 17.69 4.91
CA GLY A 112 -0.68 16.80 6.07
C GLY A 112 0.45 15.78 6.21
N VAL A 113 1.38 15.66 5.26
CA VAL A 113 2.50 14.71 5.43
C VAL A 113 3.57 15.22 6.40
N ASP A 114 3.55 16.50 6.74
CA ASP A 114 4.49 17.12 7.68
C ASP A 114 4.33 16.59 9.10
N GLU A 115 3.12 16.22 9.51
CA GLU A 115 2.81 15.67 10.83
C GLU A 115 3.59 14.36 11.09
N ILE A 116 3.44 13.38 10.21
CA ILE A 116 4.18 12.12 10.31
C ILE A 116 5.69 12.27 10.08
N ILE A 117 6.14 13.25 9.27
CA ILE A 117 7.57 13.55 9.13
C ILE A 117 8.14 14.04 10.46
N ASP A 118 7.43 14.94 11.14
CA ASP A 118 7.79 15.45 12.46
C ASP A 118 7.88 14.32 13.49
N GLU A 119 6.90 13.40 13.50
CA GLU A 119 6.87 12.25 14.41
C GLU A 119 7.97 11.21 14.10
N GLN A 120 8.29 10.98 12.82
CA GLN A 120 9.37 10.06 12.43
C GLN A 120 10.77 10.66 12.66
N ARG A 121 10.94 11.98 12.58
CA ARG A 121 12.24 12.67 12.70
C ARG A 121 13.11 12.22 13.88
N PRO A 122 12.60 12.14 15.14
CA PRO A 122 13.44 11.72 16.25
C PRO A 122 13.88 10.25 16.14
N PHE A 123 13.13 9.39 15.44
CA PHE A 123 13.50 7.99 15.21
C PHE A 123 14.59 7.88 14.15
N VAL A 124 14.47 8.63 13.05
CA VAL A 124 15.52 8.75 12.02
C VAL A 124 16.85 9.12 12.68
N GLN A 125 16.87 10.18 13.50
CA GLN A 125 18.07 10.70 14.17
C GLN A 125 18.80 9.68 15.06
N ARG A 126 18.10 8.68 15.60
CA ARG A 126 18.68 7.66 16.49
C ARG A 126 18.83 6.27 15.85
N SER A 127 18.27 6.05 14.65
CA SER A 127 18.32 4.77 13.93
C SER A 127 19.65 4.50 13.22
N ASN A 128 20.46 5.54 12.95
CA ASN A 128 21.62 5.51 12.04
C ASN A 128 21.30 5.06 10.61
N LEU A 129 20.03 5.09 10.20
CA LEU A 129 19.60 4.88 8.82
C LEU A 129 19.62 6.20 8.05
N THR A 130 19.67 6.11 6.73
CA THR A 130 19.30 7.25 5.87
C THR A 130 17.81 7.51 6.04
N THR A 131 17.39 8.76 5.85
CA THR A 131 15.97 9.12 5.83
C THR A 131 15.23 8.33 4.75
N ALA A 132 15.88 8.16 3.59
CA ALA A 132 15.38 7.36 2.47
C ALA A 132 15.02 5.92 2.85
N ASP A 133 15.91 5.24 3.59
CA ASP A 133 15.64 3.87 4.05
C ASP A 133 14.63 3.83 5.19
N PHE A 134 14.65 4.84 6.06
CA PHE A 134 13.76 4.91 7.22
C PHE A 134 12.29 5.00 6.82
N ILE A 135 11.93 5.88 5.89
CA ILE A 135 10.52 6.05 5.43
C ILE A 135 9.95 4.72 4.92
N GLN A 136 10.70 4.06 4.05
CA GLN A 136 10.27 2.81 3.42
C GLN A 136 10.23 1.65 4.44
N LEU A 137 11.13 1.64 5.43
CA LEU A 137 11.08 0.72 6.56
C LEU A 137 9.85 0.97 7.43
N ALA A 138 9.59 2.22 7.84
CA ALA A 138 8.50 2.58 8.73
C ALA A 138 7.14 2.17 8.15
N GLY A 139 6.87 2.51 6.87
CA GLY A 139 5.65 2.08 6.20
C GLY A 139 5.49 0.55 6.12
N ALA A 140 6.57 -0.18 5.80
CA ALA A 140 6.52 -1.64 5.74
C ALA A 140 6.31 -2.32 7.10
N ILE A 141 6.89 -1.77 8.17
CA ILE A 141 6.72 -2.25 9.54
C ILE A 141 5.33 -1.90 10.06
N GLY A 142 4.85 -0.68 9.83
CA GLY A 142 3.50 -0.26 10.21
C GLY A 142 2.44 -1.14 9.57
N VAL A 143 2.48 -1.35 8.25
CA VAL A 143 1.54 -2.24 7.55
C VAL A 143 1.59 -3.68 8.07
N SER A 144 2.73 -4.12 8.62
CA SER A 144 2.80 -5.45 9.22
C SER A 144 1.95 -5.62 10.50
N ASN A 145 1.45 -4.53 11.06
CA ASN A 145 0.52 -4.54 12.19
C ASN A 145 -0.93 -4.79 11.76
N CYS A 146 -1.28 -4.43 10.52
CA CYS A 146 -2.64 -4.50 10.01
C CYS A 146 -3.06 -5.94 9.71
N PRO A 147 -4.10 -6.48 10.36
CA PRO A 147 -4.58 -7.83 10.10
C PRO A 147 -5.00 -7.99 8.63
N GLY A 148 -4.50 -9.05 7.98
CA GLY A 148 -4.75 -9.31 6.57
C GLY A 148 -3.74 -8.68 5.61
N ALA A 149 -2.79 -7.88 6.09
CA ALA A 149 -1.78 -7.31 5.22
C ALA A 149 -0.82 -8.38 4.67
N PRO A 150 -0.25 -8.20 3.47
CA PRO A 150 0.89 -8.99 3.06
C PRO A 150 2.14 -8.55 3.83
N ARG A 151 3.11 -9.46 3.97
CA ARG A 151 4.45 -9.08 4.40
C ARG A 151 5.13 -8.29 3.29
N LEU A 152 5.40 -7.01 3.52
CA LEU A 152 6.01 -6.13 2.54
C LEU A 152 7.52 -6.33 2.43
N ALA A 153 8.07 -6.05 1.25
CA ALA A 153 9.50 -6.12 1.02
C ALA A 153 10.20 -4.87 1.54
N VAL A 154 11.34 -5.05 2.19
CA VAL A 154 12.20 -3.97 2.69
C VAL A 154 13.58 -4.16 2.11
N PHE A 155 14.02 -3.17 1.35
CA PHE A 155 15.39 -3.05 0.88
C PHE A 155 16.06 -1.90 1.63
N ILE A 156 17.36 -1.98 1.89
CA ILE A 156 18.14 -0.93 2.57
C ILE A 156 19.39 -0.63 1.74
N GLY A 157 19.82 0.63 1.73
CA GLY A 157 21.00 1.12 1.03
C GLY A 157 20.75 2.38 0.18
N ARG A 158 19.60 3.04 0.33
CA ARG A 158 19.26 4.24 -0.43
C ARG A 158 20.12 5.42 0.05
N PRO A 159 20.79 6.16 -0.84
CA PRO A 159 21.37 7.44 -0.47
C PRO A 159 20.26 8.47 -0.20
N ASP A 160 20.49 9.34 0.78
CA ASP A 160 19.63 10.49 1.02
C ASP A 160 19.65 11.47 -0.17
N ALA A 161 18.49 12.05 -0.44
CA ALA A 161 18.29 13.05 -1.48
C ALA A 161 19.24 14.24 -1.36
N THR A 162 19.58 14.84 -2.50
CA THR A 162 20.41 16.06 -2.55
C THR A 162 19.67 17.28 -3.11
N GLN A 163 18.45 17.07 -3.61
CA GLN A 163 17.55 18.08 -4.15
C GLN A 163 16.10 17.66 -3.86
N PRO A 164 15.18 18.61 -3.69
CA PRO A 164 13.76 18.30 -3.56
C PRO A 164 13.17 17.73 -4.84
N ALA A 165 12.16 16.88 -4.73
CA ALA A 165 11.33 16.49 -5.86
C ALA A 165 10.60 17.71 -6.46
N PRO A 166 10.38 17.75 -7.79
CA PRO A 166 9.51 18.76 -8.39
C PRO A 166 8.07 18.62 -7.91
N ASP A 167 7.35 19.75 -7.83
CA ASP A 167 5.90 19.74 -7.63
C ASP A 167 5.17 19.04 -8.81
N LEU A 168 3.89 18.72 -8.63
CA LEU A 168 3.00 18.07 -9.59
C LEU A 168 3.43 16.66 -10.00
N THR A 169 4.27 16.01 -9.18
CA THR A 169 4.65 14.60 -9.36
C THR A 169 3.78 13.63 -8.56
N VAL A 170 3.08 14.12 -7.54
CA VAL A 170 2.12 13.36 -6.74
C VAL A 170 0.71 13.61 -7.30
N PRO A 171 -0.07 12.56 -7.62
CA PRO A 171 -1.45 12.71 -8.08
C PRO A 171 -2.36 13.34 -7.02
N GLU A 172 -3.36 14.09 -7.48
CA GLU A 172 -4.36 14.74 -6.63
C GLU A 172 -5.72 14.00 -6.69
N PRO A 173 -6.56 14.07 -5.65
CA PRO A 173 -7.83 13.35 -5.62
C PRO A 173 -8.84 13.81 -6.68
N PHE A 174 -8.60 14.96 -7.31
CA PHE A 174 -9.40 15.52 -8.40
C PHE A 174 -8.75 15.36 -9.78
N ASP A 175 -7.60 14.70 -9.87
CA ASP A 175 -6.99 14.37 -11.15
C ASP A 175 -7.85 13.36 -11.91
N THR A 176 -7.95 13.56 -13.23
CA THR A 176 -8.60 12.59 -14.11
C THR A 176 -7.86 11.26 -14.11
N VAL A 177 -8.58 10.15 -14.34
CA VAL A 177 -7.98 8.81 -14.55
C VAL A 177 -6.85 8.82 -15.59
N ASP A 178 -6.98 9.59 -16.67
CA ASP A 178 -5.93 9.73 -17.69
C ASP A 178 -4.62 10.30 -17.10
N SER A 179 -4.74 11.38 -16.33
CA SER A 179 -3.60 12.03 -15.67
C SER A 179 -2.92 11.11 -14.68
N ILE A 180 -3.70 10.44 -13.82
CA ILE A 180 -3.20 9.49 -12.82
C ILE A 180 -2.44 8.36 -13.50
N LEU A 181 -3.06 7.67 -14.47
CA LEU A 181 -2.41 6.56 -15.17
C LEU A 181 -1.15 7.01 -15.92
N GLN A 182 -1.16 8.20 -16.53
CA GLN A 182 0.04 8.75 -17.18
C GLN A 182 1.14 9.10 -16.17
N ARG A 183 0.79 9.61 -14.99
CA ARG A 183 1.74 9.96 -13.94
C ARG A 183 2.46 8.72 -13.41
N PHE A 184 1.71 7.65 -13.16
CA PHE A 184 2.22 6.35 -12.76
C PHE A 184 3.06 5.67 -13.86
N GLU A 185 2.63 5.75 -15.13
CA GLU A 185 3.43 5.27 -16.27
C GLU A 185 4.77 6.02 -16.35
N ASP A 186 4.79 7.35 -16.20
CA ASP A 186 6.03 8.14 -16.21
C ASP A 186 6.94 7.78 -15.02
N ALA A 187 6.41 7.70 -13.80
CA ALA A 187 7.22 7.50 -12.60
C ALA A 187 8.03 6.20 -12.63
N GLY A 188 7.41 5.10 -13.06
CA GLY A 188 8.04 3.78 -13.00
C GLY A 188 7.47 2.74 -13.95
N GLY A 189 6.72 3.16 -14.98
CA GLY A 189 6.05 2.25 -15.90
C GLY A 189 5.01 1.38 -15.20
N PHE A 190 4.22 1.97 -14.29
CA PHE A 190 3.15 1.26 -13.60
C PHE A 190 1.95 1.07 -14.53
N THR A 191 1.52 -0.18 -14.66
CA THR A 191 0.29 -0.51 -15.39
C THR A 191 -0.94 -0.07 -14.61
N ALA A 192 -2.07 0.10 -15.29
CA ALA A 192 -3.35 0.40 -14.64
C ALA A 192 -3.72 -0.60 -13.53
N ALA A 193 -3.36 -1.89 -13.68
CA ALA A 193 -3.59 -2.88 -12.65
C ALA A 193 -2.69 -2.69 -11.42
N GLU A 194 -1.44 -2.26 -11.61
CA GLU A 194 -0.53 -1.92 -10.50
C GLU A 194 -0.97 -0.65 -9.77
N VAL A 195 -1.55 0.33 -10.48
CA VAL A 195 -2.15 1.52 -9.85
C VAL A 195 -3.31 1.13 -8.93
N VAL A 196 -4.24 0.31 -9.42
CA VAL A 196 -5.36 -0.20 -8.60
C VAL A 196 -4.82 -1.05 -7.43
N ALA A 197 -3.77 -1.84 -7.66
CA ALA A 197 -3.15 -2.63 -6.59
C ALA A 197 -2.54 -1.74 -5.51
N LEU A 198 -1.88 -0.62 -5.85
CA LEU A 198 -1.34 0.33 -4.87
C LEU A 198 -2.42 1.03 -4.06
N LEU A 199 -3.58 1.33 -4.67
CA LEU A 199 -4.75 1.89 -3.96
C LEU A 199 -5.34 0.94 -2.92
N ALA A 200 -4.89 -0.31 -2.84
CA ALA A 200 -5.16 -1.15 -1.67
C ALA A 200 -4.68 -0.51 -0.36
N SER A 201 -3.74 0.45 -0.38
CA SER A 201 -3.38 1.23 0.80
C SER A 201 -4.58 1.98 1.40
N HIS A 202 -5.59 2.35 0.60
CA HIS A 202 -6.77 3.07 1.09
C HIS A 202 -7.70 2.22 1.98
N THR A 203 -7.47 0.91 2.10
CA THR A 203 -8.21 0.07 3.08
C THR A 203 -7.70 0.27 4.52
N VAL A 204 -6.50 0.84 4.68
CA VAL A 204 -5.91 1.18 5.99
C VAL A 204 -5.51 2.65 6.00
N ALA A 205 -6.51 3.52 5.83
CA ALA A 205 -6.29 4.95 5.68
C ALA A 205 -7.54 5.79 6.00
N ALA A 206 -7.27 7.06 6.32
CA ALA A 206 -8.24 8.11 6.50
C ALA A 206 -7.79 9.42 5.83
N ALA A 207 -8.68 10.41 5.80
CA ALA A 207 -8.42 11.74 5.28
C ALA A 207 -8.64 12.83 6.33
N ASP A 208 -7.65 13.73 6.45
CA ASP A 208 -7.72 14.87 7.37
C ASP A 208 -8.04 16.21 6.70
N HIS A 209 -7.61 16.36 5.44
CA HIS A 209 -7.59 17.65 4.77
C HIS A 209 -8.52 17.78 3.56
N VAL A 210 -9.19 16.69 3.16
CA VAL A 210 -10.20 16.74 2.08
C VAL A 210 -11.43 17.48 2.57
N ASP A 211 -11.98 17.10 3.73
CA ASP A 211 -12.93 17.89 4.48
C ASP A 211 -12.33 18.25 5.86
N PRO A 212 -11.81 19.48 6.03
CA PRO A 212 -11.19 19.90 7.29
C PRO A 212 -12.14 19.98 8.50
N SER A 213 -13.45 19.78 8.32
CA SER A 213 -14.41 19.75 9.43
C SER A 213 -14.54 18.38 10.11
N ILE A 214 -13.99 17.32 9.50
CA ILE A 214 -14.07 15.93 9.94
C ILE A 214 -12.75 15.19 9.68
N PRO A 215 -11.63 15.59 10.32
CA PRO A 215 -10.37 14.86 10.19
C PRO A 215 -10.49 13.42 10.72
N GLY A 216 -9.62 12.53 10.24
CA GLY A 216 -9.64 11.11 10.55
C GLY A 216 -10.78 10.34 9.88
N THR A 217 -11.42 10.88 8.83
CA THR A 217 -12.54 10.16 8.17
C THR A 217 -12.02 9.07 7.23
N PRO A 218 -12.31 7.78 7.48
CA PRO A 218 -11.76 6.66 6.71
C PRO A 218 -12.36 6.52 5.30
N PHE A 219 -11.62 5.83 4.42
CA PHE A 219 -12.08 5.52 3.05
C PHE A 219 -12.90 4.23 2.95
N ASP A 220 -12.91 3.41 3.99
CA ASP A 220 -13.79 2.26 4.13
C ASP A 220 -14.25 2.07 5.59
N SER A 221 -15.13 1.09 5.83
CA SER A 221 -15.70 0.83 7.15
C SER A 221 -14.78 0.09 8.14
N THR A 222 -13.56 -0.29 7.72
CA THR A 222 -12.62 -1.12 8.46
C THR A 222 -11.18 -0.61 8.36
N PRO A 223 -10.89 0.65 8.72
CA PRO A 223 -9.60 1.29 8.45
C PRO A 223 -8.40 0.67 9.19
N GLU A 224 -8.62 -0.23 10.14
CA GLU A 224 -7.54 -0.96 10.83
C GLU A 224 -7.22 -2.31 10.17
N LEU A 225 -8.00 -2.73 9.17
CA LEU A 225 -7.94 -4.06 8.57
C LEU A 225 -7.50 -3.97 7.11
N PHE A 226 -6.45 -4.69 6.75
CA PHE A 226 -6.04 -4.78 5.35
C PHE A 226 -6.92 -5.80 4.62
N ASP A 227 -8.09 -5.37 4.17
CA ASP A 227 -9.09 -6.24 3.54
C ASP A 227 -9.62 -5.70 2.20
N THR A 228 -10.80 -6.14 1.77
CA THR A 228 -11.36 -5.79 0.45
C THR A 228 -12.51 -4.78 0.54
N GLN A 229 -12.82 -4.24 1.72
CA GLN A 229 -13.96 -3.37 1.95
C GLN A 229 -13.85 -2.07 1.16
N PHE A 230 -12.69 -1.42 1.11
CA PHE A 230 -12.45 -0.28 0.21
C PHE A 230 -12.91 -0.55 -1.24
N PHE A 231 -12.55 -1.69 -1.83
CA PHE A 231 -12.96 -2.03 -3.20
C PHE A 231 -14.45 -2.32 -3.35
N ILE A 232 -15.11 -2.78 -2.29
CA ILE A 232 -16.55 -3.05 -2.24
C ILE A 232 -17.32 -1.74 -2.09
N GLU A 233 -16.91 -0.92 -1.13
CA GLU A 233 -17.64 0.25 -0.66
C GLU A 233 -17.55 1.39 -1.67
N THR A 234 -16.40 1.58 -2.32
CA THR A 234 -16.26 2.50 -3.46
C THR A 234 -17.15 2.17 -4.66
N GLN A 235 -17.55 0.89 -4.82
CA GLN A 235 -18.48 0.47 -5.88
C GLN A 235 -19.95 0.75 -5.53
N LEU A 236 -20.26 1.05 -4.26
CA LEU A 236 -21.61 1.43 -3.85
C LEU A 236 -21.94 2.84 -4.37
N ARG A 237 -23.22 3.07 -4.67
CA ARG A 237 -23.76 4.38 -5.04
C ARG A 237 -23.49 5.38 -3.91
N GLY A 238 -22.87 6.51 -4.25
CA GLY A 238 -22.75 7.64 -3.33
C GLY A 238 -24.14 8.22 -3.03
N THR A 239 -24.42 8.52 -1.76
CA THR A 239 -25.72 9.06 -1.33
C THR A 239 -25.64 10.25 -0.37
N LEU A 240 -24.46 10.56 0.15
CA LEU A 240 -24.23 11.66 1.09
C LEU A 240 -22.78 12.13 1.06
N PHE A 241 -22.51 13.31 1.61
CA PHE A 241 -21.18 13.69 2.09
C PHE A 241 -21.15 13.48 3.61
N PRO A 242 -20.12 12.85 4.20
CA PRO A 242 -20.07 12.57 5.64
C PRO A 242 -19.99 13.84 6.49
N GLY A 243 -19.43 14.92 5.95
CA GLY A 243 -19.34 16.25 6.57
C GLY A 243 -20.03 17.33 5.75
N THR A 244 -19.24 18.22 5.19
CA THR A 244 -19.67 19.30 4.30
C THR A 244 -19.58 18.88 2.84
N GLY A 245 -20.41 19.46 1.96
CA GLY A 245 -20.32 19.23 0.53
C GLY A 245 -19.59 20.36 -0.20
N GLY A 246 -19.01 20.04 -1.36
CA GLY A 246 -18.33 21.02 -2.21
C GLY A 246 -16.83 21.15 -1.99
N ASN A 247 -16.22 20.19 -1.30
CA ASN A 247 -14.77 20.07 -1.18
C ASN A 247 -14.17 19.53 -2.48
N GLN A 248 -13.02 20.05 -2.89
CA GLN A 248 -12.38 19.67 -4.16
C GLN A 248 -11.81 18.25 -4.06
N GLY A 249 -12.16 17.38 -5.01
CA GLY A 249 -11.72 15.99 -5.01
C GLY A 249 -12.53 15.07 -4.10
N GLU A 250 -13.60 15.56 -3.47
CA GLU A 250 -14.56 14.74 -2.72
C GLU A 250 -15.83 14.48 -3.56
N VAL A 251 -16.37 13.27 -3.47
CA VAL A 251 -17.69 12.91 -4.02
C VAL A 251 -18.52 12.20 -2.96
N GLU A 252 -19.82 12.06 -3.20
CA GLU A 252 -20.71 11.38 -2.26
C GLU A 252 -20.23 9.93 -1.98
N SER A 253 -20.20 9.59 -0.68
CA SER A 253 -19.89 8.27 -0.14
C SER A 253 -21.20 7.49 0.14
N PRO A 254 -21.12 6.16 0.39
CA PRO A 254 -22.28 5.31 0.61
C PRO A 254 -22.70 5.24 2.08
N LEU A 255 -21.81 5.59 3.02
CA LEU A 255 -21.99 5.48 4.47
C LEU A 255 -21.70 6.80 5.17
N GLY A 256 -22.44 7.06 6.25
CA GLY A 256 -22.07 8.16 7.16
C GLY A 256 -20.75 7.84 7.85
N GLY A 257 -19.85 8.82 7.92
CA GLY A 257 -18.51 8.63 8.51
C GLY A 257 -17.50 7.97 7.57
N GLU A 258 -17.86 7.67 6.32
CA GLU A 258 -16.92 7.26 5.26
C GLU A 258 -16.79 8.41 4.26
N ILE A 259 -15.58 8.75 3.83
CA ILE A 259 -15.33 9.75 2.79
C ILE A 259 -14.90 9.07 1.49
N ARG A 260 -15.23 9.68 0.34
CA ARG A 260 -14.86 9.12 -0.96
C ARG A 260 -14.17 10.16 -1.82
N LEU A 261 -12.96 9.81 -2.26
CA LEU A 261 -12.21 10.61 -3.23
C LEU A 261 -12.80 10.46 -4.63
N GLN A 262 -12.77 11.54 -5.41
CA GLN A 262 -13.21 11.54 -6.80
C GLN A 262 -12.37 10.57 -7.64
N SER A 263 -11.05 10.59 -7.49
CA SER A 263 -10.11 9.69 -8.16
C SER A 263 -10.47 8.21 -7.97
N ASP A 264 -10.75 7.80 -6.73
CA ASP A 264 -11.11 6.41 -6.40
C ASP A 264 -12.46 6.02 -7.01
N SER A 265 -13.45 6.91 -6.91
CA SER A 265 -14.77 6.72 -7.51
C SER A 265 -14.69 6.53 -9.03
N GLU A 266 -13.86 7.32 -9.70
CA GLU A 266 -13.63 7.25 -11.15
C GLU A 266 -12.81 6.02 -11.55
N LEU A 267 -11.73 5.69 -10.83
CA LEU A 267 -10.91 4.49 -11.08
C LEU A 267 -11.70 3.19 -10.87
N ALA A 268 -12.62 3.14 -9.90
CA ALA A 268 -13.53 2.02 -9.71
C ALA A 268 -14.52 1.82 -10.88
N ARG A 269 -14.70 2.85 -11.73
CA ARG A 269 -15.70 2.86 -12.80
C ARG A 269 -15.11 2.98 -14.21
N ASP A 270 -13.84 3.34 -14.37
CA ASP A 270 -13.18 3.44 -15.66
C ASP A 270 -12.95 2.07 -16.31
N SER A 271 -13.23 1.95 -17.61
CA SER A 271 -13.11 0.70 -18.36
C SER A 271 -11.73 0.03 -18.32
N ARG A 272 -10.65 0.79 -18.04
CA ARG A 272 -9.26 0.30 -17.97
C ARG A 272 -8.93 -0.32 -16.61
N THR A 273 -9.65 0.06 -15.56
CA THR A 273 -9.33 -0.27 -14.16
C THR A 273 -10.45 -1.01 -13.45
N ALA A 274 -11.72 -0.78 -13.80
CA ALA A 274 -12.90 -1.31 -13.11
C ALA A 274 -12.90 -2.85 -12.94
N CYS A 275 -12.40 -3.59 -13.93
CA CYS A 275 -12.32 -5.04 -13.81
C CYS A 275 -11.19 -5.51 -12.88
N GLU A 276 -10.08 -4.78 -12.80
CA GLU A 276 -9.05 -5.07 -11.79
C GLU A 276 -9.52 -4.63 -10.40
N TRP A 277 -10.21 -3.49 -10.29
CA TRP A 277 -10.86 -3.02 -9.06
C TRP A 277 -11.77 -4.10 -8.47
N GLN A 278 -12.74 -4.57 -9.27
CA GLN A 278 -13.67 -5.62 -8.87
C GLN A 278 -12.97 -6.97 -8.60
N SER A 279 -11.78 -7.21 -9.16
CA SER A 279 -11.09 -8.50 -9.01
C SER A 279 -10.54 -8.74 -7.60
N PHE A 280 -10.42 -7.69 -6.80
CA PHE A 280 -10.01 -7.76 -5.40
C PHE A 280 -11.18 -8.11 -4.47
N VAL A 281 -12.42 -7.81 -4.87
CA VAL A 281 -13.62 -8.13 -4.09
C VAL A 281 -13.66 -9.62 -3.74
N ASN A 282 -13.69 -9.94 -2.45
CA ASN A 282 -13.69 -11.31 -1.92
C ASN A 282 -12.48 -12.16 -2.38
N ASN A 283 -11.33 -11.52 -2.61
CA ASN A 283 -10.11 -12.17 -3.07
C ASN A 283 -8.86 -11.67 -2.34
N GLN A 284 -8.82 -11.89 -1.03
CA GLN A 284 -7.72 -11.48 -0.14
C GLN A 284 -6.34 -11.89 -0.66
N ALA A 285 -6.20 -13.12 -1.16
CA ALA A 285 -4.92 -13.63 -1.63
C ALA A 285 -4.42 -12.84 -2.85
N LYS A 286 -5.32 -12.47 -3.79
CA LYS A 286 -4.94 -11.62 -4.92
C LYS A 286 -4.55 -10.24 -4.44
N LEU A 287 -5.36 -9.61 -3.58
CA LEU A 287 -5.09 -8.29 -2.99
C LEU A 287 -3.69 -8.23 -2.38
N GLN A 288 -3.41 -9.14 -1.44
CA GLN A 288 -2.12 -9.27 -0.79
C GLN A 288 -0.96 -9.42 -1.78
N SER A 289 -1.11 -10.32 -2.76
CA SER A 289 -0.04 -10.58 -3.72
C SER A 289 0.22 -9.40 -4.66
N ALA A 290 -0.83 -8.71 -5.11
CA ALA A 290 -0.74 -7.60 -6.05
C ALA A 290 -0.19 -6.36 -5.34
N PHE A 291 -0.69 -6.03 -4.15
CA PHE A 291 -0.19 -4.91 -3.37
C PHE A 291 1.28 -5.11 -3.00
N ALA A 292 1.68 -6.29 -2.50
CA ALA A 292 3.09 -6.54 -2.16
C ALA A 292 4.04 -6.38 -3.36
N ALA A 293 3.61 -6.82 -4.55
CA ALA A 293 4.40 -6.67 -5.77
C ALA A 293 4.49 -5.20 -6.23
N ALA A 294 3.37 -4.47 -6.21
CA ALA A 294 3.33 -3.08 -6.63
C ALA A 294 4.05 -2.16 -5.63
N PHE A 295 3.88 -2.39 -4.32
CA PHE A 295 4.61 -1.71 -3.25
C PHE A 295 6.11 -1.90 -3.39
N ARG A 296 6.59 -3.14 -3.60
CA ARG A 296 8.03 -3.38 -3.87
C ARG A 296 8.55 -2.57 -5.06
N LYS A 297 7.79 -2.49 -6.15
CA LYS A 297 8.17 -1.69 -7.33
C LYS A 297 8.20 -0.19 -7.03
N MET A 298 7.27 0.30 -6.21
CA MET A 298 7.22 1.69 -5.75
C MET A 298 8.41 2.04 -4.85
N THR A 299 8.71 1.24 -3.83
CA THR A 299 9.75 1.58 -2.85
C THR A 299 11.18 1.52 -3.39
N ILE A 300 11.38 1.04 -4.63
CA ILE A 300 12.67 1.04 -5.32
C ILE A 300 12.77 2.08 -6.44
N LEU A 301 11.76 2.93 -6.62
CA LEU A 301 11.83 4.00 -7.62
C LEU A 301 13.07 4.86 -7.41
N GLY A 302 13.81 5.12 -8.50
CA GLY A 302 15.09 5.84 -8.45
C GLY A 302 16.33 4.98 -8.17
N HIS A 303 16.16 3.70 -7.82
CA HIS A 303 17.24 2.82 -7.40
C HIS A 303 17.34 1.54 -8.22
N ASP A 304 18.54 0.98 -8.31
CA ASP A 304 18.73 -0.39 -8.79
C ASP A 304 18.56 -1.37 -7.63
N GLU A 305 17.53 -2.21 -7.67
CA GLU A 305 17.27 -3.22 -6.63
C GLU A 305 18.50 -4.11 -6.36
N GLY A 306 19.29 -4.43 -7.40
CA GLY A 306 20.50 -5.24 -7.27
C GLY A 306 21.64 -4.57 -6.49
N SER A 307 21.53 -3.26 -6.25
CA SER A 307 22.47 -2.48 -5.43
C SER A 307 22.04 -2.35 -3.97
N LEU A 308 20.80 -2.71 -3.65
CA LEU A 308 20.24 -2.66 -2.31
C LEU A 308 20.37 -4.01 -1.60
N VAL A 309 20.27 -3.97 -0.26
CA VAL A 309 20.23 -5.18 0.58
C VAL A 309 18.79 -5.54 0.87
N ASP A 310 18.37 -6.74 0.45
CA ASP A 310 17.09 -7.32 0.87
C ASP A 310 17.12 -7.65 2.37
N CYS A 311 16.34 -6.89 3.12
CA CYS A 311 16.09 -7.07 4.55
C CYS A 311 14.62 -7.45 4.82
N SER A 312 13.86 -7.90 3.83
CA SER A 312 12.44 -8.22 3.98
C SER A 312 12.16 -9.27 5.07
N ASP A 313 13.18 -10.06 5.43
CA ASP A 313 13.08 -11.07 6.48
C ASP A 313 13.09 -10.52 7.92
N VAL A 314 13.28 -9.21 8.11
CA VAL A 314 13.11 -8.53 9.42
C VAL A 314 11.66 -8.12 9.68
N VAL A 315 10.85 -7.94 8.63
CA VAL A 315 9.46 -7.47 8.75
C VAL A 315 8.63 -8.52 9.49
N PRO A 316 7.87 -8.21 10.54
CA PRO A 316 7.01 -9.17 11.20
C PRO A 316 6.05 -9.90 10.23
N THR A 317 5.61 -11.10 10.60
CA THR A 317 4.51 -11.75 9.87
C THR A 317 3.21 -11.06 10.27
N PRO A 318 2.45 -10.47 9.32
CA PRO A 318 1.21 -9.79 9.67
C PRO A 318 0.19 -10.74 10.30
N PRO A 319 -0.72 -10.23 11.16
CA PRO A 319 -1.83 -11.02 11.67
C PRO A 319 -2.70 -11.54 10.51
N ALA A 320 -3.36 -12.70 10.74
CA ALA A 320 -4.27 -13.26 9.75
C ALA A 320 -5.44 -12.29 9.47
N PRO A 321 -6.07 -12.35 8.27
CA PRO A 321 -7.26 -11.56 7.97
C PRO A 321 -8.33 -11.69 9.06
N ALA A 322 -8.87 -10.56 9.51
CA ALA A 322 -9.86 -10.50 10.59
C ALA A 322 -11.28 -10.15 10.09
N SER A 323 -11.48 -10.02 8.79
CA SER A 323 -12.74 -9.67 8.12
C SER A 323 -12.95 -10.54 6.88
N ASN A 324 -14.20 -10.69 6.44
CA ASN A 324 -14.58 -11.34 5.18
C ASN A 324 -15.38 -10.34 4.36
N ALA A 325 -15.20 -10.28 3.04
CA ALA A 325 -15.97 -9.40 2.15
C ALA A 325 -17.49 -9.41 2.44
N HIS A 326 -18.04 -8.23 2.75
CA HIS A 326 -19.44 -8.05 3.09
C HIS A 326 -19.99 -6.72 2.55
N LEU A 327 -21.30 -6.63 2.41
CA LEU A 327 -21.99 -5.37 2.23
C LEU A 327 -22.32 -4.78 3.61
N PRO A 328 -22.04 -3.49 3.85
CA PRO A 328 -22.43 -2.82 5.09
C PRO A 328 -23.94 -2.95 5.38
N ALA A 329 -24.29 -2.95 6.67
CA ALA A 329 -25.67 -3.11 7.11
C ALA A 329 -26.60 -2.09 6.44
N GLY A 330 -27.76 -2.56 5.96
CA GLY A 330 -28.74 -1.72 5.26
C GLY A 330 -28.47 -1.48 3.77
N LEU A 331 -27.31 -1.91 3.25
CA LEU A 331 -27.00 -1.89 1.83
C LEU A 331 -27.10 -3.29 1.21
N THR A 332 -27.38 -3.32 -0.09
CA THR A 332 -27.66 -4.53 -0.84
C THR A 332 -26.94 -4.53 -2.18
N HIS A 333 -26.99 -5.65 -2.87
CA HIS A 333 -26.45 -5.74 -4.23
C HIS A 333 -27.07 -4.74 -5.22
N ASN A 334 -28.26 -4.19 -4.93
CA ASN A 334 -28.88 -3.16 -5.77
C ASN A 334 -28.22 -1.79 -5.65
N ASP A 335 -27.42 -1.58 -4.60
CA ASP A 335 -26.72 -0.34 -4.33
C ASP A 335 -25.34 -0.29 -5.03
N ILE A 336 -24.90 -1.42 -5.61
CA ILE A 336 -23.67 -1.52 -6.39
C ILE A 336 -23.83 -0.89 -7.78
N GLU A 337 -22.91 -0.01 -8.13
CA GLU A 337 -22.76 0.55 -9.46
C GLU A 337 -21.79 -0.29 -10.30
N GLN A 338 -22.29 -1.40 -10.84
CA GLN A 338 -21.50 -2.32 -11.69
C GLN A 338 -20.74 -1.59 -12.80
N ALA A 339 -19.41 -1.75 -12.84
CA ALA A 339 -18.57 -1.16 -13.89
C ALA A 339 -17.73 -2.16 -14.69
N CYS A 340 -17.33 -3.30 -14.11
CA CYS A 340 -16.62 -4.31 -14.88
C CYS A 340 -17.55 -4.96 -15.93
N ALA A 341 -17.22 -4.79 -17.21
CA ALA A 341 -18.06 -5.28 -18.30
C ALA A 341 -17.97 -6.81 -18.51
N SER A 342 -16.86 -7.44 -18.09
CA SER A 342 -16.61 -8.86 -18.35
C SER A 342 -17.17 -9.81 -17.28
N THR A 343 -17.37 -9.30 -16.06
CA THR A 343 -17.69 -10.12 -14.89
C THR A 343 -18.67 -9.38 -14.00
N PRO A 344 -19.83 -9.96 -13.64
CA PRO A 344 -20.75 -9.33 -12.69
C PRO A 344 -20.11 -9.25 -11.30
N PHE A 345 -20.50 -8.23 -10.53
CA PHE A 345 -20.05 -8.04 -9.15
C PHE A 345 -20.44 -9.28 -8.32
N PRO A 346 -19.55 -9.80 -7.46
CA PRO A 346 -19.87 -10.96 -6.64
C PRO A 346 -21.08 -10.74 -5.73
N THR A 347 -21.89 -11.77 -5.50
CA THR A 347 -22.90 -11.71 -4.45
C THR A 347 -22.23 -11.87 -3.09
N LEU A 348 -22.37 -10.86 -2.24
CA LEU A 348 -21.80 -10.82 -0.89
C LEU A 348 -22.90 -10.92 0.17
N PRO A 349 -22.59 -11.42 1.38
CA PRO A 349 -23.50 -11.28 2.52
C PRO A 349 -23.64 -9.79 2.90
N THR A 350 -24.79 -9.42 3.44
CA THR A 350 -25.02 -8.10 4.06
C THR A 350 -24.96 -8.26 5.57
N ASP A 351 -24.32 -7.32 6.25
CA ASP A 351 -24.28 -7.31 7.71
C ASP A 351 -25.68 -7.17 8.31
N PRO A 352 -25.97 -7.89 9.41
CA PRO A 352 -27.26 -7.79 10.06
C PRO A 352 -27.38 -6.47 10.83
N GLY A 353 -28.58 -5.91 10.87
CA GLY A 353 -28.89 -4.75 11.70
C GLY A 353 -29.12 -3.47 10.90
N PRO A 354 -29.25 -2.33 11.59
CA PRO A 354 -29.39 -1.03 10.94
C PRO A 354 -28.04 -0.55 10.37
N VAL A 355 -28.10 0.37 9.40
CA VAL A 355 -26.94 1.14 8.92
C VAL A 355 -26.23 1.78 10.13
N THR A 356 -24.91 1.67 10.18
CA THR A 356 -24.05 2.32 11.18
C THR A 356 -23.24 3.45 10.56
N THR A 357 -22.78 4.37 11.42
CA THR A 357 -21.80 5.40 11.04
C THR A 357 -20.41 4.84 11.32
N VAL A 358 -19.50 4.96 10.36
CA VAL A 358 -18.09 4.58 10.52
C VAL A 358 -17.44 5.56 11.50
N ALA A 359 -16.64 5.04 12.43
CA ALA A 359 -15.92 5.89 13.37
C ALA A 359 -14.71 6.54 12.66
N PRO A 360 -14.32 7.77 13.03
CA PRO A 360 -13.03 8.29 12.63
C PRO A 360 -11.91 7.43 13.25
N VAL A 361 -10.76 7.42 12.59
CA VAL A 361 -9.52 6.78 13.08
C VAL A 361 -9.05 7.47 14.37
#